data_AF-A0AAX6EAC0-F1
#
_entry.id   AF-A0AAX6EAC0-F1
#
_cell.length_a   1.000
_cell.length_b   1.000
_cell.length_c   1.000
_cell.angle_alpha   90.00
_cell.angle_beta   90.00
_cell.angle_gamma   90.00
#
_symmetry.space_group_name_H-M   'P 1'
#
loop_
_entity.id
_entity.type
_entity.pdbx_description
1 polymer ?
#
loop_
_entity_poly.entity_id
_entity_poly.type
_entity_poly.pdbx_seq_one_letter_code
_entity_poly.pdbx_strand_id
1 'polypeptide(L)'
;MLEQVGGFADGVAVKEVGRETFRICRELVDGVVLVSRDAICASIKDMFEEKRSILEPAGALSLAGAEAYCKYYGLKGETVVAITSGANMNFDRLRLVTELADVGRKREAVLATFLPERMEVLGVSAN
;
A
#
# COMPACT_ATOMS: atom_id res chain seq x y z
N MET A 1 -7.64 12.21 -22.13
CA MET A 1 -7.38 12.95 -20.87
C MET A 1 -8.34 12.45 -19.79
N LEU A 2 -7.87 12.23 -18.58
CA LEU A 2 -8.70 11.89 -17.42
C LEU A 2 -9.36 13.14 -16.82
N GLU A 3 -10.62 13.03 -16.39
CA GLU A 3 -11.33 14.13 -15.72
C GLU A 3 -10.76 14.39 -14.32
N GLN A 4 -10.42 13.33 -13.59
CA GLN A 4 -9.85 13.39 -12.24
C GLN A 4 -8.73 12.37 -12.08
N VAL A 5 -7.77 12.68 -11.21
CA VAL A 5 -6.64 11.80 -10.88
C VAL A 5 -6.47 11.78 -9.36
N GLY A 6 -6.29 10.58 -8.80
CA GLY A 6 -6.06 10.43 -7.36
C GLY A 6 -4.67 10.91 -6.96
N GLY A 7 -4.59 11.71 -5.90
CA GLY A 7 -3.33 12.29 -5.41
C GLY A 7 -2.52 11.40 -4.46
N PHE A 8 -2.89 10.13 -4.28
CA PHE A 8 -2.21 9.25 -3.33
C PHE A 8 -0.79 8.87 -3.80
N ALA A 9 -0.66 8.50 -5.07
CA ALA A 9 0.63 8.30 -5.73
C ALA A 9 0.87 9.46 -6.69
N ASP A 10 1.17 10.62 -6.13
CA ASP A 10 1.36 11.88 -6.82
C ASP A 10 2.44 11.83 -7.91
N GLY A 11 3.54 11.11 -7.68
CA GLY A 11 4.61 10.91 -8.68
C GLY A 11 4.14 10.22 -9.98
N VAL A 12 2.98 9.56 -9.97
CA VAL A 12 2.36 8.91 -11.14
C VAL A 12 0.95 9.43 -11.44
N ALA A 13 0.51 10.49 -10.77
CA ALA A 13 -0.82 11.08 -10.91
C ALA A 13 -0.91 11.96 -12.17
N VAL A 14 -0.88 11.32 -13.34
CA VAL A 14 -0.82 11.98 -14.64
C VAL A 14 -2.19 11.98 -15.35
N LYS A 15 -2.68 13.15 -15.78
CA LYS A 15 -3.96 13.31 -16.49
C LYS A 15 -3.91 12.83 -17.95
N GLU A 16 -2.77 12.98 -18.59
CA GLU A 16 -2.52 12.59 -19.96
C GLU A 16 -1.08 12.10 -20.10
N VAL A 17 -0.93 10.87 -20.59
CA VAL A 17 0.38 10.25 -20.78
C VAL A 17 1.16 10.94 -21.91
N GLY A 18 2.49 10.93 -21.81
CA GLY A 18 3.35 11.48 -22.85
C GLY A 18 3.13 10.78 -24.19
N ARG A 19 3.06 11.56 -25.28
CA ARG A 19 2.77 11.03 -26.62
C ARG A 19 3.79 9.98 -27.07
N GLU A 20 5.08 10.29 -26.94
CA GLU A 20 6.15 9.42 -27.44
C GLU A 20 6.37 8.20 -26.54
N THR A 21 6.32 8.38 -25.22
CA THR A 21 6.43 7.25 -24.29
C THR A 21 5.25 6.30 -24.45
N PHE A 22 4.03 6.81 -24.63
CA PHE A 22 2.86 5.98 -24.90
C PHE A 22 2.96 5.21 -26.21
N ARG A 23 3.48 5.84 -27.28
CA ARG A 23 3.72 5.17 -28.56
C ARG A 23 4.65 3.96 -28.39
N ILE A 24 5.79 4.17 -27.72
CA ILE A 24 6.77 3.10 -27.45
C ILE A 24 6.16 2.01 -26.56
N CYS A 25 5.47 2.38 -25.48
CA CYS A 25 4.85 1.39 -24.58
C CYS A 25 3.78 0.55 -25.29
N ARG A 26 3.01 1.12 -26.22
CA ARG A 26 2.04 0.34 -27.02
C ARG A 26 2.68 -0.73 -27.89
N GLU A 27 3.95 -0.56 -28.27
CA GLU A 27 4.68 -1.50 -29.12
C GLU A 27 5.45 -2.55 -28.30
N LEU A 28 5.94 -2.19 -27.10
CA LEU A 28 6.90 -3.01 -26.35
C LEU A 28 6.38 -3.60 -25.03
N VAL A 29 5.30 -3.07 -24.45
CA VAL A 29 4.80 -3.54 -23.15
C VAL A 29 3.75 -4.63 -23.35
N ASP A 30 3.95 -5.79 -22.72
CA ASP A 30 3.04 -6.95 -22.84
C ASP A 30 1.68 -6.73 -22.15
N GLY A 31 1.62 -5.87 -21.14
CA GLY A 31 0.39 -5.63 -20.40
C GLY A 31 0.51 -4.60 -19.30
N VAL A 32 -0.64 -4.29 -18.69
CA VAL A 32 -0.75 -3.34 -17.58
C VAL A 32 -1.46 -4.02 -16.42
N VAL A 33 -0.91 -3.87 -15.22
CA VAL A 33 -1.53 -4.31 -13.97
C VAL A 33 -2.03 -3.09 -13.23
N LEU A 34 -3.28 -3.14 -12.78
CA LEU A 34 -3.88 -2.13 -11.93
C LEU A 34 -3.84 -2.59 -10.47
N VAL A 35 -3.51 -1.67 -9.58
CA VAL A 35 -3.43 -1.94 -8.13
C VAL A 35 -4.22 -0.91 -7.34
N SER A 36 -4.75 -1.34 -6.21
CA SER A 36 -5.47 -0.46 -5.29
C SER A 36 -4.48 0.30 -4.39
N ARG A 37 -4.97 1.38 -3.78
CA ARG A 37 -4.24 2.11 -2.73
C ARG A 37 -3.79 1.20 -1.60
N ASP A 38 -4.68 0.30 -1.17
CA ASP A 38 -4.40 -0.59 -0.04
C ASP A 38 -3.27 -1.59 -0.36
N ALA A 39 -3.18 -2.04 -1.61
CA ALA A 39 -2.07 -2.87 -2.08
C ALA A 39 -0.75 -2.09 -2.05
N ILE A 40 -0.75 -0.83 -2.48
CA ILE A 40 0.44 0.03 -2.39
C ILE A 40 0.87 0.20 -0.93
N CYS A 41 -0.06 0.47 -0.01
CA CYS A 41 0.24 0.58 1.42
C CYS A 41 0.83 -0.72 1.99
N ALA A 42 0.28 -1.88 1.60
CA ALA A 42 0.80 -3.17 2.01
C ALA A 42 2.24 -3.38 1.54
N SER A 43 2.56 -3.07 0.29
CA SER A 43 3.92 -3.22 -0.25
C SER A 43 4.93 -2.24 0.35
N ILE A 44 4.52 -1.01 0.72
CA ILE A 44 5.38 -0.09 1.49
C ILE A 44 5.73 -0.72 2.84
N LYS A 45 4.74 -1.30 3.53
CA LYS A 45 4.92 -1.97 4.81
C LYS A 45 5.85 -3.18 4.67
N ASP A 46 5.65 -4.02 3.66
CA ASP A 46 6.50 -5.20 3.41
C ASP A 46 7.96 -4.79 3.15
N MET A 47 8.19 -3.73 2.35
CA MET A 47 9.55 -3.20 2.14
C MET A 47 10.20 -2.64 3.40
N PHE A 48 9.42 -2.01 4.26
CA PHE A 48 9.92 -1.56 5.56
C PHE A 48 10.25 -2.73 6.48
N GLU A 49 9.40 -3.76 6.56
CA GLU A 49 9.60 -4.92 7.42
C GLU A 49 10.82 -5.75 6.98
N GLU A 50 11.00 -5.96 5.67
CA GLU A 50 12.08 -6.81 5.13
C GLU A 50 13.41 -6.07 4.94
N LYS A 51 13.36 -4.84 4.42
CA LYS A 51 14.56 -4.11 3.97
C LYS A 51 14.82 -2.84 4.78
N ARG A 52 13.93 -2.48 5.71
CA ARG A 52 13.97 -1.21 6.45
C ARG A 52 13.98 0.02 5.53
N SER A 53 13.38 -0.11 4.35
CA SER A 53 13.34 0.95 3.35
C SER A 53 12.00 1.70 3.31
N ILE A 54 12.14 3.02 3.38
CA ILE A 54 11.21 4.14 3.20
C ILE A 54 10.58 4.36 1.82
N LEU A 55 9.77 3.48 1.23
CA LEU A 55 9.21 3.79 -0.10
C LEU A 55 8.05 4.80 -0.05
N GLU A 56 8.04 5.74 -0.99
CA GLU A 56 6.86 6.57 -1.25
C GLU A 56 5.79 5.78 -2.02
N PRO A 57 4.52 6.24 -2.08
CA PRO A 57 3.46 5.53 -2.80
C PRO A 57 3.76 5.20 -4.27
N ALA A 58 4.34 6.13 -5.03
CA ALA A 58 4.76 5.86 -6.40
C ALA A 58 5.92 4.85 -6.47
N GLY A 59 6.86 4.94 -5.52
CA GLY A 59 8.00 4.03 -5.40
C GLY A 59 7.63 2.57 -5.10
N ALA A 60 6.51 2.34 -4.44
CA ALA A 60 6.02 0.99 -4.13
C ALA A 60 5.06 0.42 -5.20
N LEU A 61 4.66 1.20 -6.21
CA LEU A 61 3.64 0.82 -7.18
C LEU A 61 3.98 -0.47 -7.95
N SER A 62 5.21 -0.58 -8.44
CA SER A 62 5.63 -1.76 -9.20
C SER A 62 5.72 -3.01 -8.33
N LEU A 63 6.01 -2.87 -7.04
CA LEU A 63 6.07 -3.99 -6.10
C LEU A 63 4.67 -4.54 -5.85
N ALA A 64 3.71 -3.66 -5.57
CA ALA A 64 2.30 -4.04 -5.45
C ALA A 64 1.78 -4.71 -6.73
N GLY A 65 2.18 -4.19 -7.89
CA GLY A 65 1.83 -4.77 -9.19
C GLY A 65 2.42 -6.16 -9.39
N ALA A 66 3.70 -6.35 -9.07
CA ALA A 66 4.39 -7.63 -9.16
C ALA A 66 3.75 -8.68 -8.23
N GLU A 67 3.47 -8.33 -6.97
CA GLU A 67 2.80 -9.21 -6.01
C GLU A 67 1.40 -9.61 -6.49
N ALA A 68 0.62 -8.65 -6.98
CA ALA A 68 -0.71 -8.91 -7.54
C ALA A 68 -0.64 -9.83 -8.77
N TYR A 69 0.33 -9.60 -9.67
CA TYR A 69 0.55 -10.42 -10.86
C TYR A 69 0.93 -11.85 -10.51
N CYS A 70 1.92 -12.03 -9.64
CA CYS A 70 2.35 -13.34 -9.14
C CYS A 70 1.20 -14.11 -8.50
N LYS A 71 0.38 -13.44 -7.69
CA LYS A 71 -0.78 -14.04 -7.03
C LYS A 71 -1.87 -14.44 -8.02
N TYR A 72 -2.16 -13.59 -9.01
CA TYR A 72 -3.20 -13.83 -10.00
C TYR A 72 -2.87 -15.04 -10.90
N TYR A 73 -1.62 -15.14 -11.36
CA TYR A 73 -1.17 -16.23 -12.22
C TYR A 73 -0.62 -17.45 -11.46
N GLY A 74 -0.49 -17.36 -10.14
CA GLY A 74 0.04 -18.44 -9.31
C GLY A 74 1.50 -18.77 -9.60
N LEU A 75 2.32 -17.77 -9.94
CA LEU A 75 3.72 -17.95 -10.29
C LEU A 75 4.52 -18.51 -9.12
N LYS A 76 5.36 -19.51 -9.38
CA LYS A 76 6.24 -20.15 -8.39
C LYS A 76 7.59 -20.46 -9.02
N GLY A 77 8.67 -20.08 -8.32
CA GLY A 77 10.04 -20.33 -8.78
C GLY A 77 10.52 -19.38 -9.89
N GLU A 78 9.71 -18.40 -10.28
CA GLU A 78 10.06 -17.41 -11.30
C GLU A 78 10.84 -16.23 -10.70
N THR A 79 11.75 -15.67 -11.49
CA THR A 79 12.45 -14.44 -11.13
C THR A 79 11.60 -13.24 -11.52
N VAL A 80 11.25 -12.41 -10.54
CA VAL A 80 10.44 -11.21 -10.75
C VAL A 80 11.22 -10.00 -10.27
N VAL A 81 11.27 -8.96 -11.11
CA VAL A 81 11.97 -7.71 -10.82
C VAL A 81 10.94 -6.59 -10.76
N ALA A 82 10.98 -5.82 -9.67
CA ALA A 82 10.17 -4.62 -9.48
C ALA A 82 11.08 -3.40 -9.26
N ILE A 83 10.75 -2.27 -9.86
CA ILE A 83 11.54 -1.04 -9.81
C ILE A 83 11.03 -0.13 -8.69
N THR A 84 11.79 -0.02 -7.61
CA THR A 84 11.46 0.93 -6.53
C THR A 84 11.86 2.35 -6.93
N SER A 85 10.93 3.12 -7.49
CA SER A 85 11.26 4.37 -8.20
C SER A 85 11.52 5.59 -7.31
N GLY A 86 11.14 5.56 -6.03
CA GLY A 86 11.27 6.72 -5.15
C GLY A 86 10.98 6.45 -3.67
N ALA A 87 11.47 7.34 -2.83
CA ALA A 87 11.44 7.25 -1.37
C ALA A 87 11.21 8.63 -0.71
N ASN A 88 10.64 9.59 -1.45
CA ASN A 88 10.43 10.95 -0.96
C ASN A 88 9.14 11.04 -0.13
N MET A 89 9.20 10.49 1.08
CA MET A 89 8.07 10.38 1.97
C MET A 89 8.28 11.20 3.25
N ASN A 90 7.21 11.84 3.75
CA ASN A 90 7.21 12.55 5.02
C ASN A 90 6.46 11.76 6.12
N PHE A 91 6.69 12.13 7.38
CA PHE A 91 6.11 11.43 8.54
C PHE A 91 4.57 11.46 8.58
N ASP A 92 3.95 12.56 8.13
CA ASP A 92 2.50 12.68 8.07
C ASP A 92 1.88 11.67 7.09
N ARG A 93 2.52 11.49 5.92
CA ARG A 93 2.11 10.45 4.95
C ARG A 93 2.34 9.04 5.49
N LEU A 94 3.38 8.83 6.29
CA LEU A 94 3.66 7.51 6.89
C LEU A 94 2.53 7.07 7.81
N ARG A 95 2.01 7.99 8.62
CA ARG A 95 0.84 7.72 9.46
C ARG A 95 -0.36 7.25 8.64
N LEU A 96 -0.69 7.95 7.54
CA LEU A 96 -1.78 7.55 6.67
C LEU A 96 -1.57 6.15 6.06
N VAL A 97 -0.34 5.86 5.62
CA VAL A 97 0.01 4.55 5.06
C VAL A 97 -0.15 3.45 6.11
N THR A 98 0.28 3.68 7.35
CA THR A 98 0.13 2.70 8.43
C THR A 98 -1.34 2.40 8.73
N GLU A 99 -2.18 3.44 8.83
CA GLU A 99 -3.62 3.28 9.08
C GLU A 99 -4.29 2.46 7.95
N LEU A 100 -3.94 2.71 6.69
CA LEU A 100 -4.52 2.00 5.55
C LEU A 100 -3.98 0.57 5.37
N ALA A 101 -2.70 0.34 5.67
CA ALA A 101 -2.08 -0.98 5.54
C ALA A 101 -2.69 -2.01 6.51
N ASP A 102 -3.07 -1.57 7.71
CA ASP A 102 -3.62 -2.46 8.74
C ASP A 102 -5.09 -2.82 8.47
N VAL A 103 -5.87 -1.89 7.93
CA VAL A 103 -7.26 -2.15 7.49
C VAL A 103 -7.30 -3.17 6.35
N GLY A 104 -6.36 -3.10 5.40
CA GLY A 104 -6.31 -3.98 4.23
C GLY A 104 -6.10 -5.47 4.54
N ARG A 105 -5.49 -5.82 5.68
CA ARG A 105 -5.19 -7.22 6.04
C ARG A 105 -6.23 -7.90 6.93
N LYS A 106 -7.34 -7.23 7.29
CA LYS A 106 -8.39 -7.77 8.21
C LYS A 106 -7.80 -8.38 9.50
N ARG A 107 -6.73 -7.79 10.03
CA ARG A 107 -5.99 -8.32 11.20
C ARG A 107 -6.55 -7.83 12.54
N GLU A 108 -7.50 -6.90 12.52
CA GLU A 108 -8.12 -6.36 13.72
C GLU A 108 -9.53 -6.92 13.88
N ALA A 109 -9.83 -7.38 15.10
CA ALA A 109 -11.17 -7.73 15.53
C ALA A 109 -11.65 -6.64 16.49
N VAL A 110 -12.69 -5.91 16.09
CA VAL A 110 -13.37 -4.97 17.00
C VAL A 110 -14.35 -5.76 17.84
N LEU A 111 -14.03 -5.94 19.11
CA LEU A 111 -14.91 -6.60 20.07
C LEU A 111 -15.62 -5.54 20.91
N ALA A 112 -16.92 -5.36 20.69
CA ALA A 112 -17.77 -4.57 21.59
C ALA A 112 -18.32 -5.52 22.66
N THR A 113 -17.87 -5.34 23.90
CA THR A 113 -18.41 -6.07 25.05
C THR A 113 -19.01 -5.08 26.06
N PHE A 114 -20.10 -5.48 26.70
CA PHE A 114 -20.67 -4.75 27.82
C PHE A 114 -20.00 -5.26 29.08
N LEU A 115 -19.25 -4.38 29.78
CA LEU A 115 -18.77 -4.68 31.12
C LEU A 115 -19.86 -4.25 32.12
N PRO A 116 -20.62 -5.19 32.71
CA PRO A 116 -21.52 -4.84 33.80
C PRO A 116 -20.66 -4.40 35.00
N GLU A 117 -20.72 -3.12 35.35
CA GLU A 117 -20.13 -2.66 36.60
C GLU A 117 -20.83 -3.37 37.78
N ARG A 118 -20.08 -4.22 38.48
CA ARG A 118 -20.34 -4.52 39.88
C ARG A 118 -19.24 -3.84 40.69
N MET A 119 -19.63 -3.10 41.72
CA MET A 119 -18.74 -2.56 42.73
C MET A 119 -18.14 -3.70 43.55
N GLU A 120 -17.21 -4.44 42.98
CA GLU A 120 -16.35 -5.37 43.69
C GLU A 120 -15.06 -5.53 42.87
N VAL A 121 -13.99 -4.95 43.42
CA VAL A 121 -12.58 -5.12 43.04
C VAL A 121 -12.04 -4.24 41.89
N LEU A 122 -11.90 -2.94 42.17
CA LEU A 122 -10.63 -2.26 41.91
C LEU A 122 -10.10 -1.79 43.26
N GLY A 123 -9.13 -2.53 43.80
CA GLY A 123 -8.53 -2.29 45.11
C GLY A 123 -7.70 -1.01 45.16
N VAL A 124 -8.37 0.13 45.20
CA VAL A 124 -7.79 1.38 45.70
C VAL A 124 -8.16 1.49 47.17
N SER A 125 -7.29 0.96 48.04
CA SER A 125 -7.34 1.22 49.47
C SER A 125 -7.05 2.71 49.68
N ALA A 126 -8.09 3.50 49.92
CA ALA A 126 -7.96 4.82 50.51
C ALA A 126 -8.01 4.67 52.04
N ASN A 127 -6.83 4.51 52.65
CA ASN A 127 -6.43 5.03 53.96
C ASN A 127 -5.00 4.57 54.27
#